data_AF-A0A852N9Z6-F1
#
_entry.id   AF-A0A852N9Z6-F1
#
_cell.length_a   1.000
_cell.length_b   1.000
_cell.length_c   1.000
_cell.angle_alpha   90.00
_cell.angle_beta   90.00
_cell.angle_gamma   90.00
#
_symmetry.space_group_name_H-M   'P 1'
#
loop_
_entity.id
_entity.type
_entity.pdbx_description
1 polymer ?
#
loop_
_entity_poly.entity_id
_entity_poly.type
_entity_poly.pdbx_seq_one_letter_code
_entity_poly.pdbx_strand_id
1 'polypeptide(L)'
;MFSLGSWLPALPGLAWGWALLDALLQGLVGACAVSVLCSLLKVYLYIQCANNPERQAEKEAMAAQRPLLEPLQVLVLTAVLALVGSRVAALVVLEFSLRAISTLLSLSKGAHSSQLYLLCQYSLGCGVSCGLSFLLEGAPHRSGNLALAAGLAGLLALHARRLARHVCALYGLHSRARYCGVCILLLAAGHRIPRLLRNALAVAFAVADLAAVELINRDFLSAGEAVRFWTPLTICYTLLVVYMQEESQQSAGRGPVFRTVVVRMGGLFILLLTVGRWTDILHVLVSLLGELWCLLCSGVLLESCWRQ
;
A
#
# COMPACT_ATOMS: atom_id res chain seq x y z
N MET A 1 42.80 26.27 -1.57
CA MET A 1 43.07 24.82 -1.48
C MET A 1 42.04 24.23 -0.54
N PHE A 2 41.00 23.61 -1.10
CA PHE A 2 39.86 23.10 -0.35
C PHE A 2 40.23 21.78 0.32
N SER A 3 40.12 21.73 1.65
CA SER A 3 40.37 20.55 2.45
C SER A 3 39.26 19.51 2.21
N LEU A 4 39.63 18.42 1.53
CA LEU A 4 38.80 17.24 1.27
C LEU A 4 38.52 16.39 2.53
N GLY A 5 38.96 16.82 3.72
CA GLY A 5 38.90 16.04 4.95
C GLY A 5 37.63 16.20 5.80
N SER A 6 36.74 17.16 5.50
CA SER A 6 35.51 17.40 6.28
C SER A 6 34.25 16.71 5.72
N TRP A 7 34.39 15.92 4.66
CA TRP A 7 33.30 15.28 3.92
C TRP A 7 33.05 13.81 4.26
N LEU A 8 33.88 13.18 5.11
CA LEU A 8 33.59 11.84 5.61
C LEU A 8 32.88 11.94 6.97
N PRO A 9 31.60 11.55 7.08
CA PRO A 9 31.04 11.23 8.38
C PRO A 9 31.85 10.07 8.95
N ALA A 10 32.27 10.20 10.21
CA ALA A 10 32.96 9.15 10.95
C ALA A 10 32.19 7.82 10.77
N LEU A 11 32.80 6.84 10.09
CA LEU A 11 32.22 5.52 9.83
C LEU A 11 31.99 4.78 11.16
N PRO A 12 30.74 4.58 11.61
CA PRO A 12 30.44 3.72 12.74
C PRO A 12 29.90 2.41 12.14
N GLY A 13 30.78 1.43 11.91
CA GLY A 13 30.41 0.16 11.25
C GLY A 13 29.25 -0.61 11.91
N LEU A 14 28.95 -0.31 13.18
CA LEU A 14 27.82 -0.90 13.93
C LEU A 14 26.50 -0.12 13.78
N ALA A 15 26.55 1.20 13.56
CA ALA A 15 25.35 2.03 13.42
C ALA A 15 24.62 1.77 12.10
N TRP A 16 25.38 1.43 11.05
CA TRP A 16 24.82 0.96 9.78
C TRP A 16 24.02 -0.34 9.94
N GLY A 17 24.48 -1.27 10.78
CA GLY A 17 23.83 -2.56 10.97
C GLY A 17 22.44 -2.44 11.59
N TRP A 18 22.32 -1.70 12.70
CA TRP A 18 21.04 -1.55 13.41
C TRP A 18 20.06 -0.63 12.66
N ALA A 19 20.55 0.45 12.04
CA ALA A 19 19.70 1.32 11.24
C ALA A 19 19.17 0.62 9.98
N LEU A 20 20.00 -0.17 9.30
CA LEU A 20 19.56 -0.97 8.16
C LEU A 20 18.59 -2.07 8.60
N LEU A 21 18.85 -2.74 9.73
CA LEU A 21 17.94 -3.73 10.29
C LEU A 21 16.58 -3.12 10.62
N ASP A 22 16.55 -1.96 11.27
CA ASP A 22 15.32 -1.26 11.61
C ASP A 22 14.54 -0.85 10.35
N ALA A 23 15.23 -0.37 9.30
CA ALA A 23 14.62 -0.06 8.01
C ALA A 23 14.04 -1.30 7.32
N LEU A 24 14.75 -2.43 7.35
CA LEU A 24 14.29 -3.70 6.79
C LEU A 24 13.10 -4.27 7.57
N LEU A 25 13.12 -4.20 8.90
CA LEU A 25 12.01 -4.65 9.75
C LEU A 25 10.77 -3.78 9.52
N GLN A 26 10.95 -2.46 9.43
CA GLN A 26 9.86 -1.53 9.12
C GLN A 26 9.28 -1.80 7.72
N GLY A 27 10.14 -1.98 6.71
CA GLY A 27 9.73 -2.35 5.36
C GLY A 27 9.01 -3.70 5.31
N LEU A 28 9.42 -4.67 6.14
CA LEU A 28 8.80 -5.98 6.26
C LEU A 28 7.39 -5.87 6.85
N VAL A 29 7.19 -5.07 7.89
CA VAL A 29 5.86 -4.83 8.47
C VAL A 29 4.93 -4.21 7.42
N GLY A 30 5.40 -3.21 6.68
CA GLY A 30 4.65 -2.60 5.58
C GLY A 30 4.29 -3.62 4.48
N ALA A 31 5.26 -4.44 4.04
CA ALA A 31 5.04 -5.46 3.02
C ALA A 31 4.08 -6.57 3.50
N CYS A 32 4.15 -6.96 4.78
CA CYS A 32 3.21 -7.88 5.41
C CYS A 32 1.78 -7.32 5.41
N ALA A 33 1.60 -6.04 5.71
CA ALA A 33 0.28 -5.39 5.66
C ALA A 33 -0.34 -5.48 4.25
N VAL A 34 0.45 -5.17 3.21
CA VAL A 34 0.03 -5.33 1.82
C VAL A 34 -0.32 -6.78 1.49
N SER A 35 0.49 -7.74 1.94
CA SER A 35 0.23 -9.16 1.72
C SER A 35 -1.05 -9.65 2.39
N VAL A 36 -1.37 -9.16 3.59
CA VAL A 36 -2.63 -9.48 4.31
C VAL A 36 -3.81 -8.93 3.52
N LEU A 37 -3.76 -7.66 3.12
CA LEU A 37 -4.76 -7.01 2.29
C LEU A 37 -5.03 -7.81 1.00
N CYS A 38 -3.97 -8.12 0.24
CA CYS A 38 -4.07 -8.90 -0.99
C CYS A 38 -4.68 -10.29 -0.75
N SER A 39 -4.26 -11.00 0.30
CA SER A 39 -4.73 -12.37 0.58
C SER A 39 -6.21 -12.38 0.97
N LEU A 40 -6.65 -11.45 1.82
CA LEU A 40 -8.05 -11.33 2.22
C LEU A 40 -8.95 -10.90 1.06
N LEU A 41 -8.47 -9.98 0.21
CA LEU A 41 -9.21 -9.55 -0.97
C LEU A 41 -9.32 -10.68 -2.01
N LYS A 42 -8.25 -11.48 -2.19
CA LYS A 42 -8.26 -12.68 -3.03
C LYS A 42 -9.29 -13.69 -2.54
N VAL A 43 -9.38 -13.93 -1.23
CA VAL A 43 -10.42 -14.77 -0.62
C VAL A 43 -11.83 -14.24 -0.93
N TYR A 44 -12.05 -12.94 -0.72
CA TYR A 44 -13.35 -12.31 -0.95
C TYR A 44 -13.78 -12.40 -2.43
N LEU A 45 -12.90 -12.02 -3.36
CA LEU A 45 -13.17 -12.08 -4.80
C LEU A 45 -13.34 -13.52 -5.28
N TYR A 46 -12.52 -14.45 -4.80
CA TYR A 46 -12.65 -15.86 -5.15
C TYR A 46 -14.02 -16.43 -4.74
N ILE A 47 -14.50 -16.10 -3.53
CA ILE A 47 -15.84 -16.53 -3.08
C ILE A 47 -16.93 -15.93 -3.96
N GLN A 48 -16.81 -14.65 -4.33
CA GLN A 48 -17.76 -14.01 -5.25
C GLN A 48 -17.75 -14.66 -6.64
N CYS A 49 -16.58 -15.00 -7.19
CA CYS A 49 -16.48 -15.69 -8.47
C CYS A 49 -17.00 -17.13 -8.37
N ALA A 50 -16.72 -17.84 -7.28
CA ALA A 50 -17.18 -19.21 -7.08
C ALA A 50 -18.71 -19.35 -6.97
N ASN A 51 -19.40 -18.29 -6.53
CA ASN A 51 -20.86 -18.24 -6.46
C ASN A 51 -21.53 -17.87 -7.80
N ASN A 52 -20.77 -17.42 -8.81
CA ASN A 52 -21.30 -16.97 -10.10
C ASN A 52 -20.76 -17.83 -11.26
N PRO A 53 -21.61 -18.60 -11.96
CA PRO A 53 -21.16 -19.54 -13.00
C PRO A 53 -20.50 -18.84 -14.20
N GLU A 54 -20.89 -17.60 -14.51
CA GLU A 54 -20.32 -16.81 -15.62
C GLU A 54 -18.87 -16.36 -15.36
N ARG A 55 -18.41 -16.36 -14.09
CA ARG A 55 -17.06 -15.89 -13.69
C ARG A 55 -16.06 -17.03 -13.43
N GLN A 56 -16.31 -18.22 -13.96
CA GLN A 56 -15.47 -19.39 -13.75
C GLN A 56 -14.05 -19.23 -14.32
N ALA A 57 -13.89 -18.56 -15.47
CA ALA A 57 -12.57 -18.31 -16.07
C ALA A 57 -11.67 -17.45 -15.17
N GLU A 58 -12.25 -16.49 -14.45
CA GLU A 58 -11.51 -15.63 -13.51
C GLU A 58 -11.11 -16.38 -12.25
N LYS A 59 -11.99 -17.26 -11.76
CA LYS A 59 -11.68 -18.16 -10.64
C LYS A 59 -10.47 -19.04 -10.97
N GLU A 60 -10.40 -19.57 -12.18
CA GLU A 60 -9.27 -20.37 -12.65
C GLU A 60 -7.99 -19.54 -12.80
N ALA A 61 -8.09 -18.31 -13.32
CA ALA A 61 -6.96 -17.38 -13.39
C ALA A 61 -6.41 -17.02 -12.00
N MET A 62 -7.29 -16.80 -11.00
CA MET A 62 -6.90 -16.52 -9.62
C MET A 62 -6.27 -17.74 -8.93
N ALA A 63 -6.75 -18.95 -9.23
CA ALA A 63 -6.19 -20.19 -8.70
C ALA A 63 -4.85 -20.55 -9.37
N ALA A 64 -4.69 -20.23 -10.66
CA ALA A 64 -3.45 -20.42 -11.42
C ALA A 64 -2.36 -19.39 -11.10
N GLN A 65 -2.68 -18.34 -10.33
CA GLN A 65 -1.70 -17.36 -9.88
C GLN A 65 -0.58 -18.08 -9.10
N ARG A 66 0.66 -17.90 -9.57
CA ARG A 66 1.80 -18.70 -9.08
C ARG A 66 2.02 -18.50 -7.58
N PRO A 67 2.10 -19.58 -6.79
CA PRO A 67 2.32 -19.49 -5.34
C PRO A 67 3.69 -18.88 -4.98
N LEU A 68 4.63 -18.85 -5.93
CA LEU A 68 5.95 -18.22 -5.78
C LEU A 68 5.91 -16.69 -5.92
N LEU A 69 4.86 -16.14 -6.55
CA LEU A 69 4.74 -14.69 -6.74
C LEU A 69 4.45 -13.97 -5.40
N GLU A 70 3.70 -14.60 -4.50
CA GLU A 70 3.35 -14.03 -3.19
C GLU A 70 4.55 -13.80 -2.25
N PRO A 71 5.48 -14.76 -2.03
CA PRO A 71 6.69 -14.50 -1.25
C PRO A 71 7.64 -13.53 -1.96
N LEU A 72 7.75 -13.60 -3.29
CA LEU A 72 8.56 -12.66 -4.07
C LEU A 72 8.03 -11.23 -3.93
N GLN A 73 6.70 -11.05 -3.97
CA GLN A 73 6.06 -9.75 -3.78
C GLN A 73 6.46 -9.14 -2.43
N VAL A 74 6.41 -9.90 -1.35
CA VAL A 74 6.82 -9.38 -0.03
C VAL A 74 8.31 -9.12 0.05
N LEU A 75 9.16 -9.96 -0.55
CA LEU A 75 10.59 -9.73 -0.57
C LEU A 75 10.94 -8.42 -1.29
N VAL A 76 10.45 -8.24 -2.50
CA VAL A 76 10.68 -7.02 -3.30
C VAL A 76 10.10 -5.79 -2.59
N LEU A 77 8.87 -5.88 -2.09
CA LEU A 77 8.21 -4.76 -1.43
C LEU A 77 8.88 -4.39 -0.11
N THR A 78 9.43 -5.36 0.63
CA THR A 78 10.23 -5.11 1.84
C THR A 78 11.46 -4.29 1.50
N ALA A 79 12.20 -4.67 0.45
CA ALA A 79 13.38 -3.94 0.00
C ALA A 79 13.03 -2.53 -0.48
N VAL A 80 11.97 -2.39 -1.27
CA VAL A 80 11.48 -1.08 -1.75
C VAL A 80 11.08 -0.18 -0.58
N LEU A 81 10.24 -0.66 0.34
CA LEU A 81 9.78 0.14 1.48
C LEU A 81 10.91 0.49 2.45
N ALA A 82 11.94 -0.34 2.56
CA ALA A 82 13.14 -0.03 3.36
C ALA A 82 14.02 1.04 2.69
N LEU A 83 14.00 1.15 1.36
CA LEU A 83 14.75 2.15 0.58
C LEU A 83 14.00 3.48 0.42
N VAL A 84 12.68 3.46 0.49
CA VAL A 84 11.85 4.68 0.35
C VAL A 84 12.04 5.57 1.57
N GLY A 85 12.43 6.83 1.34
CA GLY A 85 12.53 7.81 2.41
C GLY A 85 11.16 8.15 3.02
N SER A 86 11.17 8.43 4.33
CA SER A 86 9.97 8.76 5.12
C SER A 86 9.16 9.93 4.55
N ARG A 87 9.84 10.96 4.02
CA ARG A 87 9.19 12.11 3.38
C ARG A 87 8.39 11.71 2.14
N VAL A 88 8.95 10.90 1.25
CA VAL A 88 8.25 10.43 0.05
C VAL A 88 7.12 9.47 0.43
N ALA A 89 7.34 8.59 1.41
CA ALA A 89 6.30 7.70 1.93
C ALA A 89 5.11 8.51 2.49
N ALA A 90 5.36 9.57 3.26
CA ALA A 90 4.32 10.46 3.78
C ALA A 90 3.52 11.17 2.68
N LEU A 91 4.19 11.64 1.62
CA LEU A 91 3.51 12.29 0.48
C LEU A 91 2.64 11.31 -0.31
N VAL A 92 3.11 10.07 -0.51
CA VAL A 92 2.31 9.03 -1.17
C VAL A 92 1.07 8.68 -0.36
N VAL A 93 1.17 8.65 0.97
CA VAL A 93 0.03 8.41 1.86
C VAL A 93 -0.96 9.56 1.77
N LEU A 94 -0.50 10.80 1.93
CA LEU A 94 -1.37 11.98 1.93
C LEU A 94 -2.08 12.16 0.58
N GLU A 95 -1.36 11.97 -0.53
CA GLU A 95 -1.95 12.00 -1.88
C GLU A 95 -3.06 10.95 -2.01
N PHE A 96 -2.79 9.71 -1.57
CA PHE A 96 -3.79 8.65 -1.64
C PHE A 96 -5.01 8.93 -0.75
N SER A 97 -4.80 9.43 0.47
CA SER A 97 -5.87 9.76 1.42
C SER A 97 -6.78 10.86 0.87
N LEU A 98 -6.18 11.92 0.31
CA LEU A 98 -6.94 12.98 -0.37
C LEU A 98 -7.75 12.40 -1.54
N ARG A 99 -7.14 11.55 -2.36
CA ARG A 99 -7.81 10.89 -3.50
C ARG A 99 -8.98 10.03 -3.03
N ALA A 100 -8.78 9.22 -2.00
CA ALA A 100 -9.81 8.38 -1.43
C ALA A 100 -10.99 9.21 -0.92
N ILE A 101 -10.74 10.29 -0.17
CA ILE A 101 -11.78 11.19 0.33
C ILE A 101 -12.51 11.88 -0.83
N SER A 102 -11.78 12.37 -1.84
CA SER A 102 -12.38 13.00 -3.03
C SER A 102 -13.28 12.02 -3.77
N THR A 103 -12.83 10.78 -4.01
CA THR A 103 -13.66 9.77 -4.68
C THR A 103 -14.89 9.40 -3.86
N LEU A 104 -14.78 9.38 -2.52
CA LEU A 104 -15.91 9.10 -1.64
C LEU A 104 -16.94 10.25 -1.61
N LEU A 105 -16.47 11.50 -1.69
CA LEU A 105 -17.31 12.70 -1.74
C LEU A 105 -17.98 12.89 -3.10
N SER A 106 -17.27 12.59 -4.20
CA SER A 106 -17.77 12.75 -5.57
C SER A 106 -18.75 11.64 -5.99
N LEU A 107 -18.66 10.43 -5.40
CA LEU A 107 -19.52 9.30 -5.77
C LEU A 107 -20.51 8.93 -4.66
N SER A 108 -21.78 9.22 -4.92
CA SER A 108 -22.90 8.57 -4.22
C SER A 108 -22.99 7.09 -4.67
N LYS A 109 -22.86 6.16 -3.71
CA LYS A 109 -23.16 4.71 -3.76
C LYS A 109 -22.21 3.76 -4.53
N GLY A 110 -21.42 3.03 -3.74
CA GLY A 110 -21.53 1.56 -3.66
C GLY A 110 -20.63 0.68 -4.55
N ALA A 111 -20.29 1.08 -5.77
CA ALA A 111 -19.66 0.15 -6.73
C ALA A 111 -18.11 0.09 -6.70
N HIS A 112 -17.42 1.15 -6.25
CA HIS A 112 -15.95 1.25 -6.40
C HIS A 112 -15.11 0.88 -5.15
N SER A 113 -15.73 0.37 -4.08
CA SER A 113 -15.02 0.12 -2.82
C SER A 113 -13.91 -0.94 -2.93
N SER A 114 -14.09 -1.97 -3.76
CA SER A 114 -13.13 -3.04 -4.00
C SER A 114 -11.93 -2.58 -4.84
N GLN A 115 -12.14 -1.63 -5.77
CA GLN A 115 -11.05 -1.02 -6.55
C GLN A 115 -10.15 -0.17 -5.65
N LEU A 116 -10.73 0.64 -4.75
CA LEU A 116 -9.96 1.44 -3.79
C LEU A 116 -9.05 0.57 -2.90
N TYR A 117 -9.49 -0.64 -2.53
CA TYR A 117 -8.65 -1.59 -1.79
C TYR A 117 -7.47 -2.15 -2.60
N LEU A 118 -7.57 -2.21 -3.93
CA LEU A 118 -6.46 -2.62 -4.79
C LEU A 118 -5.47 -1.48 -5.01
N LEU A 119 -5.98 -0.25 -5.23
CA LEU A 119 -5.14 0.92 -5.43
C LEU A 119 -4.40 1.34 -4.15
N CYS A 120 -4.93 1.03 -2.96
CA CYS A 120 -4.30 1.42 -1.69
C CYS A 120 -3.12 0.53 -1.26
N GLN A 121 -2.77 -0.53 -2.01
CA GLN A 121 -1.76 -1.51 -1.58
C GLN A 121 -0.43 -0.84 -1.24
N TYR A 122 0.13 -0.10 -2.18
CA TYR A 122 1.43 0.52 -1.98
C TYR A 122 1.37 1.66 -0.94
N SER A 123 0.33 2.51 -0.98
CA SER A 123 0.14 3.58 0.00
C SER A 123 -0.10 3.05 1.43
N LEU A 124 -0.75 1.89 1.59
CA LEU A 124 -0.87 1.20 2.88
C LEU A 124 0.50 0.77 3.41
N GLY A 125 1.35 0.21 2.56
CA GLY A 125 2.72 -0.18 2.93
C GLY A 125 3.54 1.03 3.43
N CYS A 126 3.47 2.14 2.69
CA CYS A 126 4.07 3.42 3.10
C CYS A 126 3.46 3.94 4.40
N GLY A 127 2.12 3.89 4.54
CA GLY A 127 1.41 4.42 5.70
C GLY A 127 1.67 3.65 6.98
N VAL A 128 1.71 2.32 6.91
CA VAL A 128 2.11 1.47 8.04
C VAL A 128 3.57 1.73 8.42
N SER A 129 4.45 1.91 7.44
CA SER A 129 5.86 2.25 7.70
C SER A 129 5.99 3.61 8.41
N CYS A 130 5.31 4.65 7.92
CA CYS A 130 5.27 5.97 8.54
C CYS A 130 4.66 5.93 9.94
N GLY A 131 3.50 5.29 10.11
CA GLY A 131 2.83 5.16 11.39
C GLY A 131 3.68 4.41 12.42
N LEU A 132 4.37 3.35 12.02
CA LEU A 132 5.29 2.61 12.89
C LEU A 132 6.49 3.46 13.31
N SER A 133 7.05 4.26 12.38
CA SER A 133 8.15 5.16 12.69
C SER A 133 7.75 6.26 13.69
N PHE A 134 6.53 6.77 13.58
CA PHE A 134 5.95 7.76 14.50
C PHE A 134 5.65 7.14 15.88
N LEU A 135 5.02 5.97 15.92
CA LEU A 135 4.65 5.30 17.18
C LEU A 135 5.86 4.81 17.99
N LEU A 136 6.97 4.51 17.32
CA LEU A 136 8.19 4.02 17.96
C LEU A 136 9.23 5.12 18.20
N GLU A 137 8.89 6.36 17.88
CA GLU A 137 9.77 7.49 18.14
C GLU A 137 9.95 7.69 19.66
N GLY A 138 11.19 7.75 20.13
CA GLY A 138 11.51 7.88 21.56
C GLY A 138 11.38 6.59 22.40
N ALA A 139 11.11 5.43 21.79
CA ALA A 139 10.99 4.16 22.53
C ALA A 139 12.38 3.61 22.97
N PRO A 140 12.54 3.14 24.23
CA PRO A 140 13.83 2.65 24.76
C PRO A 140 14.34 1.36 24.08
N HIS A 141 13.46 0.56 23.48
CA HIS A 141 13.78 -0.68 22.78
C HIS A 141 13.17 -0.70 21.36
N ARG A 142 13.45 0.33 20.56
CA ARG A 142 12.90 0.51 19.21
C ARG A 142 13.07 -0.73 18.32
N SER A 143 14.28 -1.27 18.20
CA SER A 143 14.57 -2.43 17.35
C SER A 143 13.86 -3.71 17.81
N GLY A 144 13.75 -3.93 19.13
CA GLY A 144 13.00 -5.04 19.71
C GLY A 144 11.50 -4.95 19.43
N ASN A 145 10.92 -3.75 19.60
CA ASN A 145 9.51 -3.49 19.28
C ASN A 145 9.23 -3.65 17.77
N LEU A 146 10.17 -3.20 16.91
CA LEU A 146 10.11 -3.43 15.46
C LEU A 146 10.17 -4.92 15.11
N ALA A 147 11.07 -5.68 15.73
CA ALA A 147 11.18 -7.12 15.51
C ALA A 147 9.90 -7.86 15.93
N LEU A 148 9.30 -7.48 17.07
CA LEU A 148 8.03 -8.03 17.53
C LEU A 148 6.88 -7.67 16.59
N ALA A 149 6.80 -6.42 16.14
CA ALA A 149 5.82 -5.97 15.15
C ALA A 149 5.97 -6.74 13.83
N ALA A 150 7.20 -6.91 13.34
CA ALA A 150 7.51 -7.69 12.14
C ALA A 150 7.14 -9.17 12.30
N GLY A 151 7.41 -9.77 13.46
CA GLY A 151 7.00 -11.14 13.78
C GLY A 151 5.49 -11.32 13.75
N LEU A 152 4.73 -10.43 14.41
CA LEU A 152 3.27 -10.47 14.42
C LEU A 152 2.67 -10.22 13.04
N ALA A 153 3.19 -9.22 12.30
CA ALA A 153 2.75 -8.94 10.94
C ALA A 153 3.05 -10.11 9.99
N GLY A 154 4.22 -10.75 10.15
CA GLY A 154 4.61 -11.96 9.43
C GLY A 154 3.68 -13.15 9.70
N LEU A 155 3.35 -13.40 10.97
CA LEU A 155 2.41 -14.45 11.35
C LEU A 155 1.01 -14.21 10.74
N LEU A 156 0.53 -12.97 10.81
CA LEU A 156 -0.75 -12.57 10.22
C LEU A 156 -0.75 -12.78 8.70
N ALA A 157 0.32 -12.35 8.02
CA ALA A 157 0.49 -12.56 6.58
C ALA A 157 0.53 -14.05 6.22
N LEU A 158 1.26 -14.87 6.98
CA LEU A 158 1.31 -16.32 6.77
C LEU A 158 -0.06 -16.97 6.95
N HIS A 159 -0.82 -16.56 7.97
CA HIS A 159 -2.17 -17.08 8.22
C HIS A 159 -3.14 -16.67 7.10
N ALA A 160 -3.10 -15.41 6.67
CA ALA A 160 -3.90 -14.91 5.56
C ALA A 160 -3.58 -15.66 4.24
N ARG A 161 -2.30 -15.92 3.95
CA ARG A 161 -1.88 -16.71 2.78
C ARG A 161 -2.30 -18.17 2.86
N ARG A 162 -2.18 -18.80 4.03
CA ARG A 162 -2.64 -20.19 4.23
C ARG A 162 -4.14 -20.28 4.02
N LEU A 163 -4.90 -19.30 4.54
CA LEU A 163 -6.33 -19.19 4.31
C LEU A 163 -6.65 -19.01 2.82
N ALA A 164 -5.97 -18.09 2.13
CA ALA A 164 -6.17 -17.86 0.70
C ALA A 164 -5.90 -19.12 -0.13
N ARG A 165 -4.79 -19.82 0.11
CA ARG A 165 -4.48 -21.09 -0.56
C ARG A 165 -5.50 -22.17 -0.27
N HIS A 166 -5.92 -22.31 0.99
CA HIS A 166 -6.94 -23.27 1.37
C HIS A 166 -8.27 -23.02 0.64
N VAL A 167 -8.72 -21.75 0.63
CA VAL A 167 -9.96 -21.35 -0.06
C VAL A 167 -9.83 -21.59 -1.57
N CYS A 168 -8.75 -21.14 -2.21
CA CYS A 168 -8.58 -21.31 -3.66
C CYS A 168 -8.54 -22.78 -4.11
N ALA A 169 -7.97 -23.66 -3.29
CA ALA A 169 -7.85 -25.09 -3.61
C ALA A 169 -9.11 -25.91 -3.27
N LEU A 170 -9.74 -25.63 -2.12
CA LEU A 170 -10.69 -26.57 -1.51
C LEU A 170 -12.09 -26.01 -1.30
N TYR A 171 -12.32 -24.71 -1.46
CA TYR A 171 -13.60 -24.08 -1.15
C TYR A 171 -14.78 -24.70 -1.92
N GLY A 172 -14.59 -25.06 -3.20
CA GLY A 172 -15.66 -25.67 -4.01
C GLY A 172 -16.10 -27.06 -3.53
N LEU A 173 -15.18 -27.85 -2.97
CA LEU A 173 -15.46 -29.18 -2.42
C LEU A 173 -16.03 -29.06 -0.99
N HIS A 174 -15.40 -28.23 -0.18
CA HIS A 174 -15.75 -28.06 1.24
C HIS A 174 -17.10 -27.34 1.43
N SER A 175 -17.49 -26.44 0.53
CA SER A 175 -18.78 -25.75 0.59
C SER A 175 -19.96 -26.70 0.37
N ARG A 176 -19.79 -27.71 -0.50
CA ARG A 176 -20.81 -28.73 -0.78
C ARG A 176 -20.93 -29.75 0.34
N ALA A 177 -19.80 -30.21 0.88
CA ALA A 177 -19.76 -31.30 1.85
C ALA A 177 -19.75 -30.83 3.33
N ARG A 178 -19.66 -29.52 3.60
CA ARG A 178 -19.78 -28.87 4.93
C ARG A 178 -18.97 -29.52 6.07
N TYR A 179 -17.76 -30.00 5.79
CA TYR A 179 -16.90 -30.64 6.82
C TYR A 179 -15.74 -29.77 7.33
N CYS A 180 -15.55 -28.56 6.78
CA CYS A 180 -14.47 -27.66 7.19
C CYS A 180 -15.00 -26.43 7.92
N GLY A 181 -14.65 -26.28 9.20
CA GLY A 181 -15.08 -25.14 10.03
C GLY A 181 -14.69 -23.78 9.44
N VAL A 182 -13.53 -23.67 8.80
CA VAL A 182 -13.08 -22.44 8.12
C VAL A 182 -13.99 -22.10 6.95
N CYS A 183 -14.26 -23.04 6.05
CA CYS A 183 -15.14 -22.79 4.90
C CYS A 183 -16.59 -22.50 5.32
N ILE A 184 -17.09 -23.15 6.37
CA ILE A 184 -18.42 -22.88 6.95
C ILE A 184 -18.47 -21.46 7.54
N LEU A 185 -17.42 -21.07 8.28
CA LEU A 185 -17.32 -19.72 8.83
C LEU A 185 -17.27 -18.67 7.72
N LEU A 186 -16.52 -18.91 6.64
CA LEU A 186 -16.53 -18.00 5.49
C LEU A 186 -17.87 -17.98 4.74
N LEU A 187 -18.58 -19.10 4.68
CA LEU A 187 -19.93 -19.12 4.11
C LEU A 187 -20.91 -18.27 4.94
N ALA A 188 -20.83 -18.37 6.27
CA ALA A 188 -21.70 -17.65 7.19
C ALA A 188 -21.32 -16.17 7.36
N ALA A 189 -20.02 -15.85 7.40
CA ALA A 189 -19.48 -14.54 7.75
C ALA A 189 -18.68 -13.86 6.64
N GLY A 190 -18.61 -14.42 5.42
CA GLY A 190 -17.81 -13.88 4.32
C GLY A 190 -18.17 -12.44 3.92
N HIS A 191 -19.43 -12.05 4.08
CA HIS A 191 -19.90 -10.67 3.87
C HIS A 191 -19.31 -9.66 4.86
N ARG A 192 -18.71 -10.10 5.98
CA ARG A 192 -18.06 -9.23 6.97
C ARG A 192 -16.62 -8.86 6.59
N ILE A 193 -15.98 -9.60 5.69
CA ILE A 193 -14.60 -9.35 5.24
C ILE A 193 -14.41 -7.91 4.73
N PRO A 194 -15.22 -7.37 3.79
CA PRO A 194 -15.04 -6.01 3.30
C PRO A 194 -15.28 -4.94 4.39
N ARG A 195 -16.17 -5.20 5.35
CA ARG A 195 -16.40 -4.29 6.49
C ARG A 195 -15.21 -4.26 7.43
N LEU A 196 -14.65 -5.42 7.75
CA LEU A 196 -13.43 -5.54 8.55
C LEU A 196 -12.26 -4.82 7.87
N LEU A 197 -12.09 -5.06 6.57
CA LEU A 197 -11.02 -4.46 5.78
C LEU A 197 -11.15 -2.94 5.72
N ARG A 198 -12.36 -2.42 5.50
CA ARG A 198 -12.65 -0.98 5.54
C ARG A 198 -12.25 -0.37 6.87
N ASN A 199 -12.67 -0.98 7.98
CA ASN A 199 -12.39 -0.45 9.31
C ASN A 199 -10.89 -0.50 9.62
N ALA A 200 -10.20 -1.58 9.27
CA ALA A 200 -8.77 -1.73 9.44
C ALA A 200 -7.98 -0.70 8.60
N LEU A 201 -8.36 -0.50 7.34
CA LEU A 201 -7.77 0.51 6.46
C LEU A 201 -8.05 1.92 6.98
N ALA A 202 -9.27 2.21 7.45
CA ALA A 202 -9.58 3.52 8.04
C ALA A 202 -8.70 3.84 9.25
N VAL A 203 -8.48 2.86 10.13
CA VAL A 203 -7.56 3.03 11.28
C VAL A 203 -6.12 3.19 10.80
N ALA A 204 -5.66 2.36 9.86
CA ALA A 204 -4.30 2.42 9.34
C ALA A 204 -4.00 3.77 8.67
N PHE A 205 -4.90 4.26 7.81
CA PHE A 205 -4.76 5.57 7.16
C PHE A 205 -4.92 6.73 8.13
N ALA A 206 -5.79 6.65 9.14
CA ALA A 206 -5.88 7.70 10.16
C ALA A 206 -4.57 7.88 10.94
N VAL A 207 -3.94 6.77 11.36
CA VAL A 207 -2.62 6.81 12.02
C VAL A 207 -1.54 7.27 11.05
N ALA A 208 -1.58 6.79 9.80
CA ALA A 208 -0.60 7.16 8.79
C ALA A 208 -0.68 8.63 8.38
N ASP A 209 -1.88 9.21 8.28
CA ASP A 209 -2.10 10.62 7.96
C ASP A 209 -1.61 11.51 9.11
N LEU A 210 -1.89 11.14 10.36
CA LEU A 210 -1.36 11.84 11.53
C LEU A 210 0.18 11.82 11.53
N ALA A 211 0.77 10.65 11.29
CA ALA A 211 2.22 10.49 11.20
C ALA A 211 2.81 11.27 10.01
N ALA A 212 2.15 11.24 8.84
CA ALA A 212 2.59 11.95 7.64
C ALA A 212 2.56 13.46 7.84
N VAL A 213 1.49 14.01 8.43
CA VAL A 213 1.40 15.44 8.72
C VAL A 213 2.47 15.85 9.71
N GLU A 214 2.70 15.09 10.79
CA GLU A 214 3.75 15.40 11.76
C GLU A 214 5.15 15.35 11.12
N LEU A 215 5.42 14.32 10.31
CA LEU A 215 6.72 14.13 9.67
C LEU A 215 7.02 15.24 8.65
N ILE A 216 6.00 15.64 7.88
CA ILE A 216 6.10 16.78 6.96
C ILE A 216 6.24 18.09 7.73
N ASN A 217 5.50 18.28 8.84
CA ASN A 217 5.54 19.50 9.64
C ASN A 217 6.91 19.72 10.31
N ARG A 218 7.54 18.66 10.83
CA ARG A 218 8.89 18.72 11.40
C ARG A 218 9.99 19.04 10.39
N ASP A 219 9.79 18.68 9.14
CA ASP A 219 10.73 19.00 8.06
C ASP A 219 10.70 20.49 7.66
N PHE A 220 9.70 21.27 8.07
CA PHE A 220 9.62 22.71 7.80
C PHE A 220 9.92 23.54 9.04
N LEU A 221 10.98 24.35 8.97
CA LEU A 221 11.43 25.21 10.08
C LEU A 221 10.57 26.49 10.21
N SER A 222 9.74 26.84 9.20
CA SER A 222 8.89 28.04 9.22
C SER A 222 7.53 27.86 8.51
N ALA A 223 6.49 28.53 9.02
CA ALA A 223 5.13 28.50 8.45
C ALA A 223 5.06 29.03 7.00
N GLY A 224 5.99 29.90 6.60
CA GLY A 224 6.09 30.42 5.23
C GLY A 224 6.60 29.39 4.21
N GLU A 225 7.53 28.52 4.61
CA GLU A 225 8.02 27.41 3.78
C GLU A 225 6.97 26.30 3.65
N ALA A 226 6.21 26.06 4.73
CA ALA A 226 5.07 25.16 4.68
C ALA A 226 4.03 25.63 3.65
N VAL A 227 3.61 26.89 3.67
CA VAL A 227 2.64 27.41 2.68
C VAL A 227 3.16 27.27 1.24
N ARG A 228 4.47 27.47 1.00
CA ARG A 228 5.11 27.28 -0.31
C ARG A 228 5.13 25.83 -0.80
N PHE A 229 5.00 24.86 0.10
CA PHE A 229 4.87 23.44 -0.24
C PHE A 229 3.42 23.01 -0.42
N TRP A 230 2.53 23.45 0.48
CA TRP A 230 1.11 23.12 0.46
C TRP A 230 0.37 23.74 -0.73
N THR A 231 0.80 24.91 -1.23
CA THR A 231 0.17 25.54 -2.41
C THR A 231 0.40 24.78 -3.72
N PRO A 232 1.64 24.40 -4.11
CA PRO A 232 1.85 23.51 -5.26
C PRO A 232 1.19 22.14 -5.07
N LEU A 233 1.22 21.56 -3.86
CA LEU A 233 0.57 20.28 -3.59
C LEU A 233 -0.93 20.34 -3.81
N THR A 234 -1.58 21.38 -3.29
CA THR A 234 -3.02 21.57 -3.48
C THR A 234 -3.35 21.87 -4.94
N ILE A 235 -2.53 22.65 -5.66
CA ILE A 235 -2.74 22.94 -7.10
C ILE A 235 -2.51 21.70 -7.98
N CYS A 236 -1.43 20.95 -7.78
CA CYS A 236 -1.19 19.70 -8.51
C CYS A 236 -2.29 18.68 -8.23
N TYR A 237 -2.76 18.63 -6.98
CA TYR A 237 -3.82 17.73 -6.58
C TYR A 237 -5.20 18.13 -7.14
N THR A 238 -5.55 19.42 -7.15
CA THR A 238 -6.80 19.89 -7.80
C THR A 238 -6.77 19.62 -9.30
N LEU A 239 -5.64 19.84 -9.97
CA LEU A 239 -5.47 19.49 -11.39
C LEU A 239 -5.58 17.98 -11.63
N LEU A 240 -4.99 17.15 -10.76
CA LEU A 240 -5.11 15.69 -10.85
C LEU A 240 -6.55 15.23 -10.66
N VAL A 241 -7.28 15.78 -9.69
CA VAL A 241 -8.70 15.45 -9.45
C VAL A 241 -9.56 15.86 -10.63
N VAL A 242 -9.35 17.05 -11.20
CA VAL A 242 -10.07 17.51 -12.40
C VAL A 242 -9.77 16.59 -13.58
N TYR A 243 -8.49 16.27 -13.83
CA TYR A 243 -8.08 15.36 -14.89
C TYR A 243 -8.67 13.96 -14.73
N MET A 244 -8.65 13.42 -13.51
CA MET A 244 -9.21 12.10 -13.20
C MET A 244 -10.73 12.07 -13.33
N GLN A 245 -11.40 13.17 -12.99
CA GLN A 245 -12.85 13.31 -13.19
C GLN A 245 -13.20 13.35 -14.68
N GLU A 246 -12.42 14.07 -15.49
CA GLU A 246 -12.56 14.06 -16.96
C GLU A 246 -12.29 12.67 -17.56
N GLU A 247 -11.26 11.96 -17.11
CA GLU A 247 -10.94 10.61 -17.60
C GLU A 247 -12.02 9.58 -17.18
N SER A 248 -12.60 9.73 -15.98
CA SER A 248 -13.69 8.87 -15.50
C SER A 248 -14.98 8.97 -16.33
N GLN A 249 -15.22 10.13 -16.96
CA GLN A 249 -16.32 10.30 -17.91
C GLN A 249 -16.04 9.67 -19.27
N GLN A 250 -14.77 9.37 -19.60
CA GLN A 250 -14.36 9.05 -20.97
C GLN A 250 -13.91 7.60 -21.20
N SER A 251 -13.69 6.75 -20.18
CA SER A 251 -13.08 5.43 -20.45
C SER A 251 -13.48 4.27 -19.53
N ALA A 252 -13.91 3.16 -20.15
CA ALA A 252 -14.28 1.88 -19.56
C ALA A 252 -13.23 0.76 -19.85
N GLY A 253 -11.94 1.01 -19.57
CA GLY A 253 -10.86 0.07 -19.92
C GLY A 253 -9.73 -0.04 -18.88
N ARG A 254 -8.72 -0.88 -19.15
CA ARG A 254 -7.56 -1.25 -18.28
C ARG A 254 -6.35 -0.31 -18.37
N GLY A 255 -6.27 0.50 -19.43
CA GLY A 255 -5.25 1.54 -19.60
C GLY A 255 -5.23 2.71 -18.58
N PRO A 256 -6.34 3.13 -17.93
CA PRO A 256 -6.36 4.32 -17.11
C PRO A 256 -5.67 4.15 -15.76
N VAL A 257 -5.59 2.95 -15.17
CA VAL A 257 -4.96 2.76 -13.84
C VAL A 257 -3.43 2.93 -13.90
N PHE A 258 -2.76 2.33 -14.89
CA PHE A 258 -1.31 2.53 -15.07
C PHE A 258 -1.01 3.99 -15.46
N ARG A 259 -1.83 4.59 -16.33
CA ARG A 259 -1.70 6.00 -16.70
C ARG A 259 -1.88 6.93 -15.51
N THR A 260 -2.88 6.67 -14.67
CA THR A 260 -3.14 7.40 -13.42
C THR A 260 -1.92 7.38 -12.51
N VAL A 261 -1.33 6.20 -12.30
CA VAL A 261 -0.17 6.03 -11.41
C VAL A 261 1.04 6.81 -11.92
N VAL A 262 1.29 6.76 -13.23
CA VAL A 262 2.38 7.51 -13.86
C VAL A 262 2.15 9.01 -13.77
N VAL A 263 0.93 9.48 -14.03
CA VAL A 263 0.58 10.91 -13.93
C VAL A 263 0.71 11.41 -12.49
N ARG A 264 0.27 10.61 -11.53
CA ARG A 264 0.35 10.90 -10.09
C ARG A 264 1.79 10.98 -9.59
N MET A 265 2.59 9.94 -9.86
CA MET A 265 4.01 9.93 -9.49
C MET A 265 4.79 11.01 -10.25
N GLY A 266 4.39 11.33 -11.49
CA GLY A 266 4.91 12.47 -12.26
C GLY A 266 4.59 13.82 -11.60
N GLY A 267 3.38 13.99 -11.07
CA GLY A 267 3.00 15.17 -10.29
C GLY A 267 3.85 15.31 -9.02
N LEU A 268 4.00 14.23 -8.25
CA LEU A 268 4.88 14.19 -7.07
C LEU A 268 6.35 14.46 -7.43
N PHE A 269 6.82 13.97 -8.57
CA PHE A 269 8.16 14.20 -9.08
C PHE A 269 8.39 15.69 -9.41
N ILE A 270 7.45 16.35 -10.09
CA ILE A 270 7.53 17.80 -10.38
C ILE A 270 7.52 18.61 -9.09
N LEU A 271 6.69 18.23 -8.11
CA LEU A 271 6.60 18.89 -6.82
C LEU A 271 7.89 18.75 -6.00
N LEU A 272 8.54 17.59 -6.07
CA LEU A 272 9.83 17.37 -5.42
C LEU A 272 10.99 17.98 -6.21
N LEU A 273 10.86 18.22 -7.51
CA LEU A 273 11.81 19.05 -8.26
C LEU A 273 11.74 20.53 -7.86
N THR A 274 10.55 21.03 -7.51
CA THR A 274 10.38 22.44 -7.14
C THR A 274 10.72 22.74 -5.68
N VAL A 275 10.54 21.76 -4.77
CA VAL A 275 10.70 21.98 -3.32
C VAL A 275 11.56 20.94 -2.59
N GLY A 276 11.97 19.85 -3.26
CA GLY A 276 12.63 18.69 -2.63
C GLY A 276 14.15 18.66 -2.76
N ARG A 277 14.76 17.71 -2.04
CA ARG A 277 16.19 17.39 -2.16
C ARG A 277 16.40 16.41 -3.31
N TRP A 278 17.58 16.40 -3.92
CA TRP A 278 17.94 15.42 -4.97
C TRP A 278 17.76 13.96 -4.54
N THR A 279 17.91 13.67 -3.26
CA THR A 279 17.65 12.33 -2.69
C THR A 279 16.18 11.93 -2.75
N ASP A 280 15.25 12.89 -2.64
CA ASP A 280 13.82 12.62 -2.67
C ASP A 280 13.37 12.22 -4.08
N ILE A 281 14.04 12.74 -5.11
CA ILE A 281 13.79 12.38 -6.52
C ILE A 281 14.05 10.89 -6.75
N LEU A 282 15.16 10.35 -6.22
CA LEU A 282 15.47 8.92 -6.30
C LEU A 282 14.42 8.10 -5.54
N HIS A 283 14.00 8.56 -4.38
CA HIS A 283 12.96 7.88 -3.59
C HIS A 283 11.59 7.86 -4.29
N VAL A 284 11.23 8.89 -5.07
CA VAL A 284 10.02 8.87 -5.91
C VAL A 284 10.09 7.81 -7.00
N LEU A 285 11.25 7.66 -7.66
CA LEU A 285 11.43 6.64 -8.69
C LEU A 285 11.35 5.22 -8.09
N VAL A 286 11.99 5.00 -6.94
CA VAL A 286 11.87 3.74 -6.18
C VAL A 286 10.42 3.48 -5.78
N SER A 287 9.71 4.53 -5.38
CA SER A 287 8.30 4.46 -5.01
C SER A 287 7.38 4.13 -6.17
N LEU A 288 7.63 4.70 -7.36
CA LEU A 288 6.92 4.37 -8.59
C LEU A 288 7.14 2.89 -8.97
N LEU A 289 8.37 2.39 -8.86
CA LEU A 289 8.67 0.97 -9.11
C LEU A 289 7.92 0.06 -8.15
N GLY A 290 7.84 0.44 -6.86
CA GLY A 290 7.08 -0.28 -5.85
C GLY A 290 5.59 -0.38 -6.16
N GLU A 291 5.00 0.74 -6.56
CA GLU A 291 3.59 0.79 -6.92
C GLU A 291 3.27 0.00 -8.20
N LEU A 292 4.09 0.14 -9.24
CA LEU A 292 3.97 -0.66 -10.46
C LEU A 292 4.09 -2.15 -10.17
N TRP A 293 5.02 -2.54 -9.29
CA TRP A 293 5.18 -3.93 -8.87
C TRP A 293 3.93 -4.47 -8.15
N CYS A 294 3.32 -3.69 -7.25
CA CYS A 294 2.06 -4.06 -6.60
C CYS A 294 0.91 -4.23 -7.60
N LEU A 295 0.80 -3.34 -8.59
CA LEU A 295 -0.23 -3.43 -9.64
C LEU A 295 -0.02 -4.63 -10.57
N LEU A 296 1.22 -4.93 -10.94
CA LEU A 296 1.55 -6.12 -11.73
C LEU A 296 1.20 -7.41 -10.96
N CYS A 297 1.54 -7.46 -9.67
CA CYS A 297 1.23 -8.62 -8.83
C CYS A 297 -0.29 -8.80 -8.60
N SER A 298 -1.05 -7.72 -8.56
CA SER A 298 -2.49 -7.72 -8.33
C SER A 298 -3.34 -7.62 -9.61
N GLY A 299 -2.72 -7.64 -10.79
CA GLY A 299 -3.41 -7.43 -12.07
C GLY A 299 -4.58 -8.40 -12.34
N VAL A 300 -4.47 -9.66 -11.90
CA VAL A 300 -5.55 -10.65 -12.02
C VAL A 300 -6.75 -10.29 -11.12
N LEU A 301 -6.49 -9.76 -9.92
CA LEU A 301 -7.54 -9.31 -8.98
C LEU A 301 -8.22 -8.04 -9.48
N LEU A 302 -7.45 -7.14 -10.10
CA LEU A 302 -7.93 -5.88 -10.67
C LEU A 302 -8.85 -6.12 -11.88
N GLU A 303 -8.50 -7.07 -12.74
CA GLU A 303 -9.34 -7.47 -13.89
C GLU A 303 -10.73 -7.97 -13.44
N SER A 304 -10.77 -8.82 -12.42
CA SER A 304 -12.04 -9.30 -11.86
C SER A 304 -12.84 -8.21 -11.18
N CYS A 305 -12.18 -7.21 -10.61
CA CYS A 305 -12.85 -6.08 -9.97
C CYS A 305 -13.43 -5.09 -10.99
N TRP A 306 -12.88 -5.00 -12.19
CA TRP A 306 -13.41 -4.18 -13.29
C TRP A 306 -14.69 -4.75 -13.92
N ARG A 307 -14.87 -6.07 -13.86
CA ARG A 307 -16.05 -6.76 -14.42
C ARG A 307 -17.19 -6.92 -13.40
N GLN A 308 -17.10 -6.24 -12.25
CA GLN A 308 -18.14 -6.17 -11.21
C GLN A 308 -19.11 -5.02 -11.48
#